data_AF-A0A0W0SE05-F1
#
_entry.id   AF-A0A0W0SE05-F1
#
_cell.length_a   1.000
_cell.length_b   1.000
_cell.length_c   1.000
_cell.angle_alpha   90.00
_cell.angle_beta   90.00
_cell.angle_gamma   90.00
#
_symmetry.space_group_name_H-M   'P 1'
#
loop_
_entity.id
_entity.type
_entity.pdbx_description
1 polymer ?
#
loop_
_entity_poly.entity_id
_entity_poly.type
_entity_poly.pdbx_seq_one_letter_code
_entity_poly.pdbx_strand_id
1 'polypeptide(L)'
;MTNEPEYELQLQNLQYYEQRNCKRADLPLDDQSKSRFVRAACYLESLPMAQNQAQTVGLLASIAENVSIAHGMSRSEATWWRTYIDLNNHYYYFKSTLVPTIFWLNYATIDFSNPASYREINAHDTELIGDIT
;
A
#
# COMPACT_ATOMS: atom_id res chain seq x y z
N MET A 1 -0.98 -10.04 -0.86
CA MET A 1 -1.10 -10.74 -2.17
C MET A 1 -0.55 -9.83 -3.25
N THR A 2 -0.09 -10.40 -4.37
CA THR A 2 0.21 -9.66 -5.61
C THR A 2 -0.61 -10.20 -6.78
N ASN A 3 -0.49 -9.59 -7.96
CA ASN A 3 -1.33 -9.86 -9.13
C ASN A 3 -1.16 -11.26 -9.74
N GLU A 4 0.04 -11.87 -9.65
CA GLU A 4 0.32 -13.17 -10.25
C GLU A 4 1.53 -13.85 -9.57
N PRO A 5 1.72 -15.17 -9.72
CA PRO A 5 0.74 -16.15 -10.20
C PRO A 5 -0.39 -16.33 -9.16
N GLU A 6 -1.13 -17.43 -9.23
CA GLU A 6 -2.11 -17.79 -8.21
C GLU A 6 -1.50 -17.80 -6.79
N TYR A 7 -2.33 -17.47 -5.80
CA TYR A 7 -1.88 -17.21 -4.43
C TYR A 7 -1.12 -18.39 -3.79
N GLU A 8 -1.54 -19.62 -4.06
CA GLU A 8 -0.86 -20.81 -3.55
C GLU A 8 0.59 -20.90 -4.05
N LEU A 9 0.83 -20.55 -5.32
CA LEU A 9 2.18 -20.51 -5.87
C LEU A 9 3.00 -19.33 -5.31
N GLN A 10 2.36 -18.21 -4.96
CA GLN A 10 3.03 -17.11 -4.24
C GLN A 10 3.48 -17.57 -2.85
N LEU A 11 2.64 -18.31 -2.11
CA LEU A 11 2.97 -18.88 -0.80
C LEU A 11 4.09 -19.92 -0.89
N GLN A 12 4.04 -20.83 -1.86
CA GLN A 12 5.12 -21.80 -2.09
C GLN A 12 6.47 -21.10 -2.36
N ASN A 13 6.46 -20.01 -3.13
CA ASN A 13 7.67 -19.22 -3.38
C ASN A 13 8.19 -18.54 -2.10
N LEU A 14 7.29 -18.03 -1.25
CA LEU A 14 7.63 -17.37 0.01
C LEU A 14 8.34 -18.30 1.00
N GLN A 15 7.95 -19.58 1.07
CA GLN A 15 8.53 -20.57 2.00
C GLN A 15 10.07 -20.65 1.93
N TYR A 16 10.66 -20.50 0.74
CA TYR A 16 12.11 -20.49 0.56
C TYR A 16 12.80 -19.39 1.39
N TYR A 17 12.18 -18.21 1.46
CA TYR A 17 12.70 -17.03 2.14
C TYR A 17 12.41 -17.06 3.65
N GLU A 18 11.23 -17.51 4.04
CA GLU A 18 10.85 -17.71 5.45
C GLU A 18 11.79 -18.71 6.14
N GLN A 19 12.11 -19.84 5.50
CA GLN A 19 13.08 -20.83 6.02
C GLN A 19 14.49 -20.25 6.24
N ARG A 20 14.80 -19.12 5.60
CA ARG A 20 16.06 -18.39 5.74
C ARG A 20 15.93 -17.17 6.65
N ASN A 21 14.83 -17.05 7.38
CA ASN A 21 14.48 -15.92 8.26
C ASN A 21 14.43 -14.59 7.52
N CYS A 22 13.96 -14.57 6.26
CA CYS A 22 13.78 -13.35 5.49
C CYS A 22 15.03 -12.44 5.48
N LYS A 23 16.23 -13.03 5.43
CA LYS A 23 17.49 -12.28 5.44
C LYS A 23 17.52 -11.28 4.29
N ARG A 24 17.74 -10.01 4.61
CA ARG A 24 17.72 -8.91 3.65
C ARG A 24 18.61 -9.13 2.43
N ALA A 25 19.79 -9.73 2.61
CA ALA A 25 20.73 -10.02 1.54
C ALA A 25 20.21 -11.06 0.52
N ASP A 26 19.23 -11.87 0.92
CA ASP A 26 18.66 -12.95 0.11
C ASP A 26 17.37 -12.50 -0.60
N LEU A 27 16.77 -11.37 -0.21
CA LEU A 27 15.49 -10.93 -0.76
C LEU A 27 15.62 -10.52 -2.23
N PRO A 28 14.65 -10.90 -3.09
CA PRO A 28 14.69 -10.56 -4.50
C PRO A 28 14.42 -9.07 -4.69
N LEU A 29 15.22 -8.42 -5.54
CA LEU A 29 15.20 -6.96 -5.72
C LEU A 29 14.51 -6.49 -7.00
N ASP A 30 14.14 -7.41 -7.89
CA ASP A 30 13.39 -7.07 -9.09
C ASP A 30 11.93 -6.68 -8.79
N ASP A 31 11.24 -6.23 -9.83
CA ASP A 31 9.85 -5.74 -9.80
C ASP A 31 8.81 -6.83 -10.06
N GLN A 32 9.24 -8.08 -10.26
CA GLN A 32 8.33 -9.18 -10.55
C GLN A 32 7.33 -9.38 -9.42
N SER A 33 6.12 -9.80 -9.78
CA SER A 33 5.01 -9.97 -8.83
C SER A 33 5.39 -10.85 -7.63
N LYS A 34 6.04 -12.00 -7.88
CA LYS A 34 6.55 -12.91 -6.83
C LYS A 34 7.57 -12.25 -5.90
N SER A 35 8.47 -11.44 -6.45
CA SER A 35 9.51 -10.74 -5.70
C SER A 35 8.93 -9.66 -4.80
N ARG A 36 7.95 -8.90 -5.30
CA ARG A 36 7.18 -7.93 -4.52
C ARG A 36 6.40 -8.60 -3.40
N PHE A 37 5.80 -9.76 -3.66
CA PHE A 37 5.10 -10.56 -2.63
C PHE A 37 6.05 -10.95 -1.50
N VAL A 38 7.20 -11.53 -1.84
CA VAL A 38 8.23 -11.95 -0.86
C VAL A 38 8.71 -10.77 -0.02
N ARG A 39 9.07 -9.65 -0.66
CA ARG A 39 9.53 -8.45 0.04
C ARG A 39 8.45 -7.92 0.99
N ALA A 40 7.21 -7.79 0.53
CA ALA A 40 6.12 -7.30 1.37
C ALA A 40 5.88 -8.20 2.59
N ALA A 41 5.82 -9.53 2.39
CA ALA A 41 5.61 -10.48 3.47
C ALA A 41 6.73 -10.44 4.50
N CYS A 42 7.98 -10.55 4.05
CA CYS A 42 9.16 -10.50 4.92
C CYS A 42 9.29 -9.17 5.69
N TYR A 43 8.98 -8.03 5.06
CA TYR A 43 9.03 -6.76 5.77
C TYR A 43 7.89 -6.60 6.78
N LEU A 44 6.70 -7.12 6.47
CA LEU A 44 5.56 -7.08 7.38
C LEU A 44 5.86 -7.81 8.69
N GLU A 45 6.50 -8.97 8.63
CA GLU A 45 6.93 -9.72 9.82
C GLU A 45 8.00 -8.98 10.66
N SER A 46 8.78 -8.11 10.02
CA SER A 46 9.85 -7.35 10.67
C SER A 46 9.41 -6.01 11.27
N LEU A 47 8.15 -5.60 11.07
CA LEU A 47 7.69 -4.30 11.54
C LEU A 47 7.67 -4.23 13.08
N PRO A 48 8.10 -3.09 13.68
CA PRO A 48 7.88 -2.87 15.09
C PRO A 48 6.38 -2.69 15.39
N MET A 49 5.99 -2.98 16.63
CA MET A 49 4.65 -2.67 17.12
C MET A 49 4.40 -1.16 17.04
N ALA A 50 3.36 -0.77 16.31
CA ALA A 50 2.95 0.63 16.23
C ALA A 50 2.29 1.08 17.55
N GLN A 51 2.54 2.33 17.94
CA GLN A 51 2.05 2.96 19.16
C GLN A 51 0.72 3.70 18.95
N ASN A 52 0.44 4.10 17.70
CA ASN A 52 -0.76 4.84 17.35
C ASN A 52 -1.11 4.64 15.86
N GLN A 53 -2.28 5.16 15.47
CA GLN A 53 -2.80 5.08 14.11
C GLN A 53 -1.84 5.68 13.07
N ALA A 54 -1.33 6.90 13.32
CA ALA A 54 -0.43 7.58 12.39
C ALA A 54 0.85 6.77 12.14
N GLN A 55 1.43 6.18 13.19
CA GLN A 55 2.59 5.31 13.07
C GLN A 55 2.25 4.01 12.32
N THR A 56 1.07 3.43 12.56
CA THR A 56 0.61 2.22 11.84
C THR A 56 0.57 2.47 10.34
N VAL A 57 -0.08 3.57 9.93
CA VAL A 57 -0.17 3.96 8.51
C VAL A 57 1.21 4.23 7.94
N GLY A 58 2.08 4.95 8.66
CA GLY A 58 3.45 5.23 8.20
C GLY A 58 4.30 3.97 7.99
N LEU A 59 4.23 3.00 8.91
CA LEU A 59 4.96 1.74 8.79
C LEU A 59 4.47 0.91 7.59
N LEU A 60 3.16 0.77 7.43
CA LEU A 60 2.58 0.07 6.26
C LEU A 60 2.88 0.81 4.95
N ALA A 61 2.86 2.15 4.97
CA ALA A 61 3.23 2.97 3.83
C ALA A 61 4.67 2.70 3.37
N SER A 62 5.61 2.57 4.31
CA SER A 62 7.01 2.26 3.97
C SER A 62 7.17 0.93 3.22
N ILE A 63 6.38 -0.09 3.56
CA ILE A 63 6.39 -1.38 2.85
C ILE A 63 5.79 -1.21 1.46
N ALA A 64 4.63 -0.57 1.36
CA ALA A 64 3.95 -0.34 0.08
C ALA A 64 4.83 0.48 -0.88
N GLU A 65 5.54 1.49 -0.37
CA GLU A 65 6.51 2.27 -1.12
C GLU A 65 7.67 1.40 -1.60
N ASN A 66 8.21 0.51 -0.76
CA ASN A 66 9.32 -0.38 -1.14
C ASN A 66 8.96 -1.33 -2.30
N VAL A 67 7.74 -1.87 -2.30
CA VAL A 67 7.29 -2.84 -3.31
C VAL A 67 6.63 -2.17 -4.52
N SER A 68 6.79 -0.86 -4.66
CA SER A 68 6.27 -0.14 -5.82
C SER A 68 7.22 -0.19 -7.00
N ILE A 69 6.64 -0.05 -8.19
CA ILE A 69 7.36 -0.01 -9.46
C ILE A 69 7.49 1.46 -9.87
N ALA A 70 8.73 1.91 -10.07
CA ALA A 70 9.02 3.29 -10.45
C ALA A 70 8.54 3.61 -11.86
N HIS A 71 8.06 4.84 -12.06
CA HIS A 71 7.80 5.39 -13.39
C HIS A 71 9.11 5.35 -14.21
N GLY A 72 9.09 4.63 -15.33
CA GLY A 72 10.25 4.47 -16.22
C GLY A 72 10.88 3.07 -16.23
N MET A 73 10.58 2.21 -15.24
CA MET A 73 10.99 0.80 -15.27
C MET A 73 10.03 -0.08 -16.09
N SER A 74 8.72 0.17 -15.96
CA SER A 74 7.68 -0.46 -16.77
C SER A 74 6.57 0.57 -17.00
N ARG A 75 6.12 0.74 -18.25
CA ARG A 75 5.07 1.73 -18.56
C ARG A 75 3.68 1.24 -18.17
N SER A 76 3.43 -0.07 -18.30
CA SER A 76 2.14 -0.68 -17.97
C SER A 76 1.99 -1.02 -16.49
N GLU A 77 3.10 -1.17 -15.76
CA GLU A 77 3.07 -1.69 -14.37
C GLU A 77 3.57 -0.68 -13.33
N ALA A 78 3.93 0.54 -13.74
CA ALA A 78 4.29 1.61 -12.81
C ALA A 78 3.22 1.79 -11.73
N THR A 79 3.65 2.04 -10.50
CA THR A 79 2.74 2.37 -9.41
C THR A 79 2.25 3.80 -9.59
N TRP A 80 0.96 3.98 -9.89
CA TRP A 80 0.33 5.28 -10.10
C TRP A 80 -0.10 5.96 -8.80
N TRP A 81 -0.56 5.17 -7.84
CA TRP A 81 -1.00 5.62 -6.52
C TRP A 81 -0.94 4.48 -5.52
N ARG A 82 -1.12 4.80 -4.24
CA ARG A 82 -1.25 3.84 -3.14
C ARG A 82 -2.42 4.22 -2.25
N THR A 83 -3.03 3.22 -1.63
CA THR A 83 -4.06 3.41 -0.63
C THR A 83 -3.70 2.69 0.66
N TYR A 84 -4.12 3.26 1.77
CA TYR A 84 -4.01 2.65 3.10
C TYR A 84 -5.39 2.75 3.74
N ILE A 85 -5.88 1.67 4.33
CA ILE A 85 -7.24 1.62 4.84
C ILE A 85 -7.17 1.20 6.30
N ASP A 86 -7.58 2.12 7.19
CA ASP A 86 -7.79 1.82 8.59
C ASP A 86 -9.23 1.36 8.77
N LEU A 87 -9.40 0.04 8.92
CA LEU A 87 -10.71 -0.58 9.10
C LEU A 87 -11.27 -0.38 10.52
N ASN A 88 -10.41 -0.08 11.51
CA ASN A 88 -10.85 0.13 12.88
C ASN A 88 -11.40 1.55 13.07
N ASN A 89 -10.66 2.54 12.57
CA ASN A 89 -11.00 3.96 12.73
C ASN A 89 -11.72 4.56 11.51
N HIS A 90 -11.99 3.74 10.49
CA HIS A 90 -12.76 4.11 9.32
C HIS A 90 -12.11 5.23 8.49
N TYR A 91 -10.78 5.15 8.32
CA TYR A 91 -10.04 6.08 7.45
C TYR A 91 -9.62 5.43 6.15
N TYR A 92 -9.77 6.18 5.06
CA TYR A 92 -9.23 5.85 3.74
C TYR A 92 -8.17 6.88 3.36
N TYR A 93 -6.93 6.44 3.21
CA TYR A 93 -5.79 7.26 2.80
C TYR A 93 -5.48 7.03 1.33
N PHE A 94 -5.16 8.11 0.60
CA PHE A 94 -4.71 8.07 -0.78
C PHE A 94 -3.40 8.82 -0.93
N LYS A 95 -2.42 8.19 -1.58
CA LYS A 95 -1.13 8.80 -1.93
C LYS A 95 -0.90 8.72 -3.44
N SER A 96 -0.75 9.88 -4.06
CA SER A 96 -0.34 9.98 -5.46
C SER A 96 1.16 9.69 -5.61
N THR A 97 1.55 9.12 -6.74
CA THR A 97 2.97 9.07 -7.17
C THR A 97 3.32 10.14 -8.21
N LEU A 98 2.30 10.78 -8.80
CA LEU A 98 2.46 11.82 -9.82
C LEU A 98 2.61 13.22 -9.23
N VAL A 99 2.06 13.42 -8.03
CA VAL A 99 2.13 14.67 -7.27
C VAL A 99 2.49 14.36 -5.83
N PRO A 100 3.19 15.25 -5.11
CA PRO A 100 3.72 14.97 -3.78
C PRO A 100 2.66 15.09 -2.66
N THR A 101 1.43 14.62 -2.91
CA THR A 101 0.29 14.75 -1.98
C THR A 101 -0.10 13.44 -1.32
N ILE A 102 -0.61 13.56 -0.10
CA ILE A 102 -1.32 12.52 0.63
C ILE A 102 -2.51 13.16 1.32
N PHE A 103 -3.68 12.57 1.12
CA PHE A 103 -4.91 12.97 1.80
C PHE A 103 -5.62 11.74 2.37
N TRP A 104 -6.55 11.98 3.28
CA TRP A 104 -7.41 10.94 3.84
C TRP A 104 -8.79 11.46 4.18
N LEU A 105 -9.74 10.55 4.28
CA LEU A 105 -11.10 10.84 4.72
C LEU A 105 -11.54 9.84 5.78
N ASN A 106 -12.39 10.29 6.70
CA ASN A 106 -13.08 9.45 7.66
C ASN A 106 -14.44 9.04 7.09
N TYR A 107 -14.52 7.84 6.53
CA TYR A 107 -15.74 7.36 5.89
C TYR A 107 -16.87 7.02 6.87
N ALA A 108 -16.62 6.96 8.19
CA ALA A 108 -17.71 6.81 9.17
C ALA A 108 -18.55 8.09 9.34
N THR A 109 -18.03 9.24 8.93
CA THR A 109 -18.74 10.53 9.04
C THR A 109 -19.52 10.90 7.78
N ILE A 110 -19.36 10.13 6.70
CA ILE A 110 -20.02 10.37 5.43
C ILE A 110 -21.42 9.75 5.48
N ASP A 111 -22.44 10.55 5.18
CA ASP A 111 -23.81 10.08 5.04
C ASP A 111 -24.03 9.39 3.68
N PHE A 112 -24.09 8.06 3.71
CA PHE A 112 -24.38 7.23 2.53
C PHE A 112 -25.88 6.91 2.34
N SER A 113 -26.78 7.50 3.14
CA SER A 113 -28.22 7.18 3.09
C SER A 113 -28.95 7.76 1.88
N ASN A 114 -28.43 8.85 1.31
CA ASN A 114 -29.03 9.49 0.13
C ASN A 114 -28.20 9.22 -1.15
N PRO A 115 -28.68 8.36 -2.07
CA PRO A 115 -27.96 8.04 -3.30
C PRO A 115 -27.84 9.21 -4.29
N ALA A 116 -28.57 10.31 -4.08
CA ALA A 116 -28.40 11.54 -4.87
C ALA A 116 -27.23 12.42 -4.39
N SER A 117 -26.66 12.14 -3.20
CA SER A 117 -25.54 12.88 -2.62
C SER A 117 -24.19 12.40 -3.18
N TYR A 118 -24.01 12.47 -4.50
CA TYR A 118 -22.73 12.16 -5.14
C TYR A 118 -21.65 13.17 -4.75
N ARG A 119 -20.45 12.66 -4.48
CA ARG A 119 -19.25 13.45 -4.25
C ARG A 119 -18.09 12.86 -5.06
N GLU A 120 -17.24 13.74 -5.57
CA GLU A 120 -16.06 13.38 -6.36
C GLU A 120 -14.85 14.14 -5.83
N ILE A 121 -13.68 13.52 -5.89
CA ILE A 121 -12.40 14.10 -5.52
C ILE A 121 -11.42 13.87 -6.67
N ASN A 122 -10.75 14.93 -7.13
CA ASN A 122 -9.62 14.79 -8.03
C ASN A 122 -8.40 14.26 -7.25
N ALA A 123 -8.10 12.98 -7.41
CA ALA A 123 -7.07 12.29 -6.65
C ALA A 123 -5.63 12.81 -6.88
N HIS A 124 -5.40 13.61 -7.92
CA HIS A 124 -4.10 14.22 -8.23
C HIS A 124 -4.08 15.74 -8.03
N ASP A 125 -5.08 16.30 -7.36
CA ASP A 125 -5.07 17.69 -6.94
C ASP A 125 -3.91 17.94 -5.97
N THR A 126 -3.09 18.94 -6.27
CA THR A 126 -1.92 19.32 -5.48
C THR A 126 -2.28 20.04 -4.19
N GLU A 127 -3.52 20.52 -4.04
CA GLU A 127 -4.00 21.23 -2.85
C GLU A 127 -4.57 20.28 -1.78
N LEU A 128 -4.89 19.02 -2.14
CA LEU A 128 -5.41 18.03 -1.20
C LEU A 128 -4.29 17.43 -0.33
N ILE A 129 -4.14 18.00 0.86
CA ILE A 129 -3.18 17.55 1.87
C ILE A 129 -3.90 17.38 3.20
N GLY A 130 -3.79 16.19 3.79
CA GLY A 130 -4.34 15.93 5.11
C GLY A 130 -5.77 15.39 5.11
N ASP A 131 -6.53 15.78 6.12
CA ASP A 131 -7.94 15.38 6.26
C ASP A 131 -8.83 16.20 5.32
N ILE A 132 -9.64 15.50 4.51
CA ILE A 132 -10.54 16.10 3.51
C ILE A 132 -12.01 15.73 3.73
N THR A 133 -12.33 15.24 4.93
CA THR A 133 -13.68 14.81 5.32
C THR A 133 -14.69 15.96 5.33
#